data_AF-A0AA35Y0I6-F1
#
_entry.id   AF-A0AA35Y0I6-F1
#
_cell.length_a   1.000
_cell.length_b   1.000
_cell.length_c   1.000
_cell.angle_alpha   90.00
_cell.angle_beta   90.00
_cell.angle_gamma   90.00
#
_symmetry.space_group_name_H-M   'P 1'
#
loop_
_entity.id
_entity.type
_entity.pdbx_description
1 polymer ?
#
loop_
_entity_poly.entity_id
_entity_poly.type
_entity_poly.pdbx_seq_one_letter_code
_entity_poly.pdbx_strand_id
1 'polypeptide(L)'
;MILIQANLRRINRNNEEASDAGVKTSGFETFFTTPPTSQPQDDPDIPLGADGLDFDTFHYSLFSVQGESDDDAPVTQRHIRALFNKLESLIASSTATSIQAYYEAAVKGMLNTLKKEHAINLEKANKSVEDSTLSLNDAITKLSTLLRIERENLEKLHTDINADNTSFPTSISSRLTKFQEDLAVESKIMDELALRTNQLISKSIMLKNVKK
;
A
#
# COMPACT_ATOMS: atom_id res chain seq x y z
N MET A 1 13.02 40.36 16.44
CA MET A 1 12.30 39.89 15.23
C MET A 1 13.16 39.04 14.28
N ILE A 2 14.48 39.22 14.25
CA ILE A 2 15.39 38.46 13.34
C ILE A 2 15.67 37.02 13.82
N LEU A 3 15.56 36.75 15.13
CA LEU A 3 15.83 35.41 15.68
C LEU A 3 14.74 34.36 15.38
N ILE A 4 13.52 34.78 15.06
CA ILE A 4 12.40 33.86 14.76
C ILE A 4 12.49 33.32 13.33
N GLN A 5 13.03 34.10 12.38
CA GLN A 5 13.21 33.66 10.99
C GLN A 5 14.32 32.61 10.82
N ALA A 6 15.31 32.57 11.73
CA ALA A 6 16.37 31.57 11.68
C ALA A 6 15.89 30.16 12.08
N ASN A 7 14.92 30.06 13.00
CA ASN A 7 14.39 28.76 13.43
C ASN A 7 13.43 28.11 12.42
N LEU A 8 12.69 28.90 11.61
CA LEU A 8 11.85 28.33 10.55
C LEU A 8 12.66 27.71 9.39
N ARG A 9 13.91 28.16 9.14
CA ARG A 9 14.78 27.53 8.12
C ARG A 9 15.44 26.23 8.55
N ARG A 10 15.46 25.90 9.85
CA ARG A 10 16.01 24.63 10.34
C ARG A 10 14.99 23.49 10.30
N ILE A 11 13.70 23.79 10.44
CA ILE A 11 12.65 22.76 10.40
C ILE A 11 12.45 22.22 8.97
N ASN A 12 12.64 23.04 7.93
CA ASN A 12 12.39 22.64 6.55
C ASN A 12 13.56 21.91 5.86
N ARG A 13 14.65 21.57 6.56
CA ARG A 13 15.83 20.92 5.97
C ARG A 13 16.06 19.47 6.40
N ASN A 14 15.22 18.95 7.30
CA ASN A 14 15.32 17.56 7.77
C ASN A 14 14.28 16.63 7.12
N ASN A 15 13.59 17.07 6.06
CA ASN A 15 12.54 16.30 5.38
C ASN A 15 12.93 15.79 3.97
N GLU A 16 14.19 15.91 3.56
CA GLU A 16 14.67 15.49 2.23
C GLU A 16 15.68 14.33 2.24
N GLU A 17 16.05 13.77 3.40
CA GLU A 17 16.99 12.65 3.50
C GLU A 17 16.41 11.50 4.35
N ALA A 18 15.33 10.90 3.85
CA ALA A 18 14.97 9.51 4.12
C ALA A 18 14.66 8.84 2.78
N SER A 19 15.66 8.90 1.89
CA SER A 19 15.69 8.06 0.69
C SER A 19 16.11 6.66 1.11
N ASP A 20 15.24 5.71 0.81
CA ASP A 20 15.58 4.31 0.57
C ASP A 20 15.93 3.45 1.80
N ALA A 21 14.92 3.18 2.63
CA ALA A 21 14.84 1.90 3.34
C ALA A 21 13.75 1.06 2.65
N GLY A 22 14.19 0.08 1.87
CA GLY A 22 13.36 -0.84 1.11
C GLY A 22 12.12 -1.31 1.87
N VAL A 23 10.98 -0.80 1.44
CA VAL A 23 9.66 -1.36 1.77
C VAL A 23 9.63 -2.77 1.19
N LYS A 24 9.63 -3.77 2.08
CA LYS A 24 9.17 -5.11 1.73
C LYS A 24 7.69 -4.99 1.42
N THR A 25 7.35 -4.90 0.14
CA THR A 25 5.98 -4.99 -0.37
C THR A 25 5.47 -6.39 -0.10
N SER A 26 4.89 -6.59 1.09
CA SER A 26 4.07 -7.74 1.41
C SER A 26 2.75 -7.58 0.66
N GLY A 27 2.60 -8.35 -0.43
CA GLY A 27 1.31 -8.87 -0.90
C GLY A 27 0.31 -7.85 -1.43
N PHE A 28 0.57 -7.30 -2.63
CA PHE A 28 -0.53 -7.13 -3.57
C PHE A 28 -0.47 -8.33 -4.52
N GLU A 29 -1.36 -9.30 -4.29
CA GLU A 29 -1.69 -10.31 -5.29
C GLU A 29 -2.30 -9.57 -6.48
N THR A 30 -1.45 -9.24 -7.46
CA THR A 30 -1.92 -8.95 -8.80
C THR A 30 -2.59 -10.22 -9.29
N PHE A 31 -3.92 -10.21 -9.40
CA PHE A 31 -4.64 -11.18 -10.20
C PHE A 31 -4.10 -11.01 -11.63
N PHE A 32 -3.10 -11.81 -11.99
CA PHE A 32 -2.74 -12.04 -13.37
C PHE A 32 -3.98 -12.62 -14.03
N THR A 33 -4.69 -11.80 -14.79
CA THR A 33 -5.54 -12.31 -15.85
C THR A 33 -4.59 -13.03 -16.80
N THR A 34 -4.54 -14.35 -16.65
CA THR A 34 -3.87 -15.22 -17.60
C THR A 34 -4.35 -14.86 -19.00
N PRO A 35 -3.44 -14.70 -19.97
CA PRO A 35 -3.83 -14.73 -21.38
C PRO A 35 -4.63 -16.02 -21.60
N PRO A 36 -5.62 -16.04 -22.51
CA PRO A 36 -6.25 -17.31 -22.87
C PRO A 36 -5.14 -18.27 -23.33
N THR A 37 -4.86 -19.25 -22.48
CA THR A 37 -3.96 -20.36 -22.77
C THR A 37 -4.49 -21.04 -24.01
N SER A 38 -3.77 -20.85 -25.11
CA SER A 38 -3.82 -21.79 -26.23
C SER A 38 -3.56 -23.17 -25.65
N GLN A 39 -4.54 -24.05 -25.84
CA GLN A 39 -4.49 -25.46 -25.45
C GLN A 39 -3.10 -26.05 -25.73
N PRO A 40 -2.48 -26.75 -24.76
CA PRO A 40 -1.45 -27.71 -25.11
C PRO A 40 -2.13 -28.75 -26.00
N GLN A 41 -1.57 -28.88 -27.20
CA GLN A 41 -1.82 -29.99 -28.09
C GLN A 41 -1.80 -31.29 -27.28
N ASP A 42 -2.87 -32.06 -27.46
CA ASP A 42 -2.89 -33.46 -27.13
C ASP A 42 -1.62 -34.10 -27.69
N ASP A 43 -0.92 -34.78 -26.79
CA ASP A 43 0.14 -35.71 -27.09
C ASP A 43 -0.53 -37.07 -27.24
N PRO A 44 -0.74 -37.58 -28.46
CA PRO A 44 -0.89 -38.99 -28.66
C PRO A 44 0.48 -39.50 -29.10
N ASP A 45 1.14 -40.24 -28.22
CA ASP A 45 2.07 -41.31 -28.59
C ASP A 45 1.33 -42.29 -29.52
N ILE A 46 1.15 -41.91 -30.77
CA ILE A 46 0.83 -42.81 -31.86
C ILE A 46 2.18 -43.24 -32.41
N PRO A 47 2.58 -44.50 -32.19
CA PRO A 47 3.80 -45.00 -32.78
C PRO A 47 3.70 -44.81 -34.28
N LEU A 48 4.74 -44.18 -34.82
CA LEU A 48 5.05 -44.03 -36.24
C LEU A 48 5.29 -45.44 -36.84
N GLY A 49 4.24 -46.26 -36.83
CA GLY A 49 4.16 -47.57 -37.44
C GLY A 49 3.98 -47.39 -38.94
N ALA A 50 5.08 -47.05 -39.58
CA ALA A 50 5.31 -47.26 -40.99
C ALA A 50 5.23 -48.76 -41.27
N ASP A 51 4.03 -49.30 -41.45
CA ASP A 51 3.87 -50.55 -42.19
C ASP A 51 2.44 -50.68 -42.71
N GLY A 52 2.30 -50.70 -44.03
CA GLY A 52 1.21 -51.42 -44.69
C GLY A 52 -0.17 -50.77 -44.74
N LEU A 53 -0.29 -49.45 -44.79
CA LEU A 53 -1.45 -48.87 -45.49
C LEU A 53 -1.04 -48.71 -46.96
N ASP A 54 -1.26 -49.78 -47.73
CA ASP A 54 -1.48 -49.67 -49.16
C ASP A 54 -2.65 -48.70 -49.35
N PHE A 55 -2.32 -47.42 -49.46
CA PHE A 55 -3.19 -46.48 -50.12
C PHE A 55 -3.23 -46.96 -51.56
N ASP A 56 -4.14 -47.90 -51.83
CA ASP A 56 -4.71 -48.13 -53.14
C ASP A 56 -5.03 -46.73 -53.64
N THR A 57 -4.12 -46.25 -54.48
CA THR A 57 -4.19 -44.93 -55.08
C THR A 57 -5.42 -45.04 -55.93
N PHE A 58 -6.56 -44.63 -55.36
CA PHE A 58 -7.80 -44.47 -56.07
C PHE A 58 -7.47 -43.44 -57.14
N HIS A 59 -7.09 -43.94 -58.31
CA HIS A 59 -7.03 -43.21 -59.55
C HIS A 59 -8.46 -42.76 -59.79
N TYR A 60 -8.80 -41.60 -59.22
CA TYR A 60 -9.93 -40.82 -59.66
C TYR A 60 -9.65 -40.50 -61.11
N SER A 61 -10.11 -41.40 -61.97
CA SER A 61 -10.23 -41.15 -63.40
C SER A 61 -11.13 -39.94 -63.49
N LEU A 62 -10.52 -38.81 -63.82
CA LEU A 62 -11.19 -37.55 -64.05
C LEU A 62 -12.18 -37.77 -65.19
N PHE A 63 -13.41 -38.12 -64.83
CA PHE A 63 -14.58 -38.25 -65.69
C PHE A 63 -14.31 -38.95 -67.02
N SER A 64 -14.23 -40.28 -67.02
CA SER A 64 -14.44 -41.06 -68.25
C SER A 64 -15.93 -41.01 -68.59
N VAL A 65 -16.33 -39.94 -69.26
CA VAL A 65 -17.68 -39.76 -69.83
C VAL A 65 -17.96 -40.97 -70.72
N GLN A 66 -18.83 -41.85 -70.26
CA GLN A 66 -19.39 -42.94 -71.07
C GLN A 66 -20.26 -42.29 -72.15
N GLY A 67 -19.66 -42.11 -73.33
CA GLY A 67 -20.40 -41.78 -74.53
C GLY A 67 -21.01 -43.04 -75.11
N GLU A 68 -22.23 -43.39 -74.71
CA GLU A 68 -23.10 -44.24 -75.54
C GLU A 68 -24.55 -44.22 -75.03
N SER A 69 -25.28 -43.18 -75.43
CA SER A 69 -26.69 -43.24 -75.82
C SER A 69 -27.06 -41.86 -76.35
N ASP A 70 -26.99 -41.75 -77.67
CA ASP A 70 -27.21 -40.57 -78.52
C ASP A 70 -28.67 -40.07 -78.45
N ASP A 71 -29.05 -39.56 -77.28
CA ASP A 71 -30.19 -38.63 -77.09
C ASP A 71 -29.76 -37.51 -76.13
N ASP A 72 -28.49 -37.12 -76.21
CA ASP A 72 -27.94 -35.94 -75.54
C ASP A 72 -28.44 -34.71 -76.28
N ALA A 73 -29.66 -34.29 -75.94
CA ALA A 73 -30.13 -32.96 -76.26
C ALA A 73 -29.05 -31.98 -75.77
N PRO A 74 -28.44 -31.17 -76.67
CA PRO A 74 -27.30 -30.34 -76.30
C PRO A 74 -27.74 -29.46 -75.14
N VAL A 75 -27.03 -29.51 -74.02
CA VAL A 75 -27.28 -28.65 -72.87
C VAL A 75 -27.26 -27.23 -73.39
N THR A 76 -28.46 -26.67 -73.58
CA THR A 76 -28.58 -25.37 -74.19
C THR A 76 -28.01 -24.36 -73.21
N GLN A 77 -27.32 -23.34 -73.72
CA GLN A 77 -26.78 -22.24 -72.91
C GLN A 77 -27.84 -21.63 -71.96
N ARG A 78 -29.11 -21.72 -72.33
CA ARG A 78 -30.27 -21.32 -71.53
C ARG A 78 -30.42 -22.15 -70.25
N HIS A 79 -30.15 -23.46 -70.30
CA HIS A 79 -30.24 -24.35 -69.14
C HIS A 79 -29.13 -24.07 -68.13
N ILE A 80 -27.90 -23.86 -68.59
CA ILE A 80 -26.76 -23.45 -67.73
C ILE A 80 -27.08 -22.12 -67.04
N ARG A 81 -27.62 -21.15 -67.80
CA ARG A 81 -28.01 -19.85 -67.25
C ARG A 81 -29.13 -19.97 -66.22
N ALA A 82 -30.09 -20.87 -66.43
CA ALA A 82 -31.16 -21.14 -65.46
C ALA A 82 -30.64 -21.78 -64.16
N LEU A 83 -29.67 -22.70 -64.25
CA LEU A 83 -29.01 -23.29 -63.08
C LEU A 83 -28.20 -22.25 -62.31
N PHE A 84 -27.45 -21.40 -63.00
CA PHE A 84 -26.71 -20.30 -62.38
C PHE A 84 -27.63 -19.35 -61.62
N ASN A 85 -28.75 -18.95 -62.23
CA ASN A 85 -29.74 -18.10 -61.58
C ASN A 85 -30.39 -18.78 -60.36
N LYS A 86 -30.63 -20.09 -60.43
CA LYS A 86 -31.12 -20.88 -59.28
C LYS A 86 -30.10 -20.92 -58.14
N LEU A 87 -28.81 -21.08 -58.47
CA LEU A 87 -27.74 -21.07 -57.49
C LEU A 87 -27.61 -19.70 -56.81
N GLU A 88 -27.59 -18.61 -57.57
CA GLU A 88 -27.59 -17.25 -56.99
C GLU A 88 -28.82 -17.00 -56.12
N SER A 89 -30.01 -17.42 -56.56
CA SER A 89 -31.24 -17.29 -55.77
C SER A 89 -31.19 -18.09 -54.47
N LEU A 90 -30.59 -19.29 -54.50
CA LEU A 90 -30.43 -20.11 -53.30
C LEU A 90 -29.42 -19.49 -52.33
N ILE A 91 -28.29 -19.00 -52.85
CA ILE A 91 -27.28 -18.28 -52.04
C ILE A 91 -27.91 -17.05 -51.41
N ALA A 92 -28.59 -16.21 -52.20
CA ALA A 92 -29.28 -15.02 -51.70
C ALA A 92 -30.32 -15.37 -50.62
N SER A 93 -31.14 -16.40 -50.85
CA SER A 93 -32.15 -16.88 -49.90
C SER A 93 -31.53 -17.41 -48.60
N SER A 94 -30.43 -18.15 -48.71
CA SER A 94 -29.69 -18.72 -47.58
C SER A 94 -29.00 -17.64 -46.74
N THR A 95 -28.37 -16.65 -47.38
CA THR A 95 -27.73 -15.53 -46.69
C THR A 95 -28.73 -14.58 -46.05
N ALA A 96 -29.92 -14.42 -46.63
CA ALA A 96 -30.88 -13.41 -46.21
C ALA A 96 -31.69 -13.76 -44.95
N THR A 97 -31.85 -15.05 -44.59
CA THR A 97 -32.99 -15.42 -43.72
C THR A 97 -32.65 -16.17 -42.43
N SER A 98 -31.66 -17.06 -42.41
CA SER A 98 -31.38 -17.88 -41.20
C SER A 98 -30.05 -17.54 -40.52
N ILE A 99 -29.01 -17.30 -41.32
CA ILE A 99 -27.65 -17.08 -40.82
C ILE A 99 -27.52 -15.69 -40.17
N GLN A 100 -28.07 -14.66 -40.82
CA GLN A 100 -28.01 -13.29 -40.32
C GLN A 100 -28.73 -13.11 -38.98
N ALA A 101 -29.95 -13.64 -38.85
CA ALA A 101 -30.75 -13.52 -37.62
C ALA A 101 -30.09 -14.25 -36.44
N TYR A 102 -29.48 -15.42 -36.70
CA TYR A 102 -28.73 -16.15 -35.69
C TYR A 102 -27.50 -15.36 -35.20
N TYR A 103 -26.67 -14.85 -36.12
CA TYR A 103 -25.49 -14.06 -35.74
C TYR A 103 -25.87 -12.77 -35.03
N GLU A 104 -26.91 -12.08 -35.48
CA GLU A 104 -27.40 -10.86 -34.82
C GLU A 104 -27.85 -11.16 -33.39
N ALA A 105 -28.63 -12.22 -33.18
CA ALA A 105 -29.07 -12.64 -31.85
C ALA A 105 -27.89 -13.03 -30.95
N ALA A 106 -26.92 -13.77 -31.47
CA ALA A 106 -25.73 -14.19 -30.74
C ALA A 106 -24.86 -12.98 -30.31
N VAL A 107 -24.54 -12.08 -31.24
CA VAL A 107 -23.76 -10.86 -30.96
C VAL A 107 -24.49 -9.97 -29.96
N LYS A 108 -25.80 -9.79 -30.13
CA LYS A 108 -26.64 -9.04 -29.19
C LYS A 108 -26.66 -9.67 -27.81
N GLY A 109 -26.72 -11.00 -27.74
CA GLY A 109 -26.63 -11.76 -26.49
C GLY A 109 -25.31 -11.52 -25.77
N MET A 110 -24.19 -11.66 -26.48
CA MET A 110 -22.84 -11.40 -25.93
C MET A 110 -22.68 -9.96 -25.44
N LEU A 111 -23.14 -8.98 -26.22
CA LEU A 111 -23.08 -7.56 -25.85
C LEU A 111 -23.91 -7.27 -24.58
N ASN A 112 -25.09 -7.86 -24.46
CA ASN A 112 -25.92 -7.71 -23.27
C ASN A 112 -25.27 -8.33 -22.03
N THR A 113 -24.67 -9.52 -22.16
CA THR A 113 -23.91 -10.17 -21.08
C THR A 113 -22.74 -9.31 -20.65
N LEU A 114 -21.91 -8.87 -21.61
CA LEU A 114 -20.77 -7.99 -21.35
C LEU A 114 -21.18 -6.71 -20.62
N LYS A 115 -22.25 -6.06 -21.09
CA LYS A 115 -22.80 -4.85 -20.46
C LYS A 115 -23.22 -5.11 -19.01
N LYS A 116 -23.88 -6.24 -18.74
CA LYS A 116 -24.33 -6.62 -17.40
C LYS A 116 -23.16 -6.91 -16.48
N GLU A 117 -22.18 -7.68 -16.93
CA GLU A 117 -20.99 -8.01 -16.14
C GLU A 117 -20.15 -6.76 -15.84
N HIS A 118 -19.97 -5.89 -16.83
CA HIS A 118 -19.27 -4.62 -16.64
C HIS A 118 -19.95 -3.73 -15.59
N ALA A 119 -21.29 -3.66 -15.60
CA ALA A 119 -22.04 -2.89 -14.59
C ALA A 119 -21.84 -3.47 -13.17
N ILE A 120 -21.86 -4.81 -13.02
CA ILE A 120 -21.61 -5.48 -11.74
C ILE A 120 -20.17 -5.24 -11.26
N ASN A 121 -19.19 -5.33 -12.16
CA ASN A 121 -17.79 -5.09 -11.82
C ASN A 121 -17.53 -3.64 -11.40
N LEU A 122 -18.16 -2.66 -12.08
CA LEU A 122 -18.10 -1.26 -11.67
C LEU A 122 -18.71 -1.03 -10.29
N GLU A 123 -19.88 -1.62 -10.01
CA GLU A 123 -20.51 -1.51 -8.70
C GLU A 123 -19.64 -2.11 -7.59
N LYS A 124 -19.06 -3.29 -7.85
CA LYS A 124 -18.14 -3.94 -6.91
C LYS A 124 -16.89 -3.09 -6.67
N ALA A 125 -16.31 -2.50 -7.73
CA ALA A 125 -15.15 -1.63 -7.63
C ALA A 125 -15.47 -0.36 -6.83
N ASN A 126 -16.61 0.29 -7.10
CA ASN A 126 -17.08 1.46 -6.36
C ASN A 126 -17.25 1.15 -4.88
N LYS A 127 -17.93 0.05 -4.54
CA LYS A 127 -18.10 -0.38 -3.15
C LYS A 127 -16.76 -0.63 -2.46
N SER A 128 -15.82 -1.28 -3.13
CA SER A 128 -14.48 -1.52 -2.58
C SER A 128 -13.71 -0.21 -2.32
N VAL A 129 -13.87 0.79 -3.20
CA VAL A 129 -13.27 2.12 -3.03
C VAL A 129 -13.92 2.86 -1.87
N GLU A 130 -15.25 2.78 -1.73
CA GLU A 130 -15.99 3.38 -0.62
C GLU A 130 -15.57 2.77 0.73
N ASP A 131 -15.54 1.43 0.83
CA ASP A 131 -15.11 0.71 2.02
C ASP A 131 -13.66 1.08 2.40
N SER A 132 -12.77 1.17 1.41
CA SER A 132 -11.38 1.58 1.63
C SER A 132 -11.28 3.03 2.10
N THR A 133 -12.10 3.92 1.53
CA THR A 133 -12.16 5.34 1.92
C THR A 133 -12.66 5.49 3.35
N LEU A 134 -13.69 4.74 3.75
CA LEU A 134 -14.20 4.73 5.12
C LEU A 134 -13.14 4.21 6.11
N SER A 135 -12.44 3.13 5.76
CA SER A 135 -11.37 2.57 6.59
C SER A 135 -10.21 3.55 6.77
N LEU A 136 -9.78 4.23 5.70
CA LEU A 136 -8.74 5.26 5.76
C LEU A 136 -9.16 6.44 6.63
N ASN A 137 -10.40 6.91 6.51
CA ASN A 137 -10.91 8.01 7.32
C ASN A 137 -10.95 7.67 8.82
N ASP A 138 -11.35 6.43 9.17
CA ASP A 138 -11.30 5.94 10.55
C ASP A 138 -9.86 5.89 11.08
N ALA A 139 -8.92 5.37 10.28
CA ALA A 139 -7.51 5.34 10.65
C ALA A 139 -6.91 6.74 10.85
N ILE A 140 -7.22 7.69 9.96
CA ILE A 140 -6.80 9.10 10.08
C ILE A 140 -7.35 9.73 11.36
N THR A 141 -8.61 9.45 11.69
CA THR A 141 -9.27 9.99 12.90
C THR A 141 -8.62 9.43 14.17
N LYS A 142 -8.34 8.13 14.21
CA LYS A 142 -7.63 7.47 15.31
C LYS A 142 -6.22 8.03 15.49
N LEU A 143 -5.45 8.16 14.40
CA LEU A 143 -4.10 8.72 14.43
C LEU A 143 -4.11 10.16 14.93
N SER A 144 -5.03 10.99 14.43
CA SER A 144 -5.18 12.39 14.88
C SER A 144 -5.49 12.49 16.36
N THR A 145 -6.33 11.59 16.88
CA THR A 145 -6.67 11.53 18.31
C THR A 145 -5.47 11.13 19.16
N LEU A 146 -4.71 10.11 18.74
CA LEU A 146 -3.50 9.67 19.44
C LEU A 146 -2.42 10.75 19.47
N LEU A 147 -2.17 11.41 18.33
CA LEU A 147 -1.22 12.51 18.25
C LEU A 147 -1.60 13.69 19.16
N ARG A 148 -2.90 14.00 19.26
CA ARG A 148 -3.39 15.03 20.19
C ARG A 148 -3.11 14.65 21.65
N ILE A 149 -3.45 13.42 22.04
CA ILE A 149 -3.23 12.91 23.41
C ILE A 149 -1.73 12.93 23.75
N GLU A 150 -0.89 12.45 22.85
CA GLU A 150 0.56 12.43 23.08
C GLU A 150 1.13 13.84 23.24
N ARG A 151 0.65 14.80 22.44
CA ARG A 151 1.01 16.21 22.60
C ARG A 151 0.61 16.74 23.98
N GLU A 152 -0.60 16.47 24.45
CA GLU A 152 -1.07 16.88 25.78
C GLU A 152 -0.20 16.28 26.90
N ASN A 153 0.18 15.01 26.77
CA ASN A 153 1.07 14.33 27.72
C ASN A 153 2.48 14.96 27.74
N LEU A 154 3.04 15.26 26.56
CA LEU A 154 4.35 15.90 26.44
C LEU A 154 4.36 17.31 27.04
N GLU A 155 3.31 18.10 26.79
CA GLU A 155 3.17 19.43 27.40
C GLU A 155 3.09 19.32 28.92
N LYS A 156 2.32 18.37 29.47
CA LYS A 156 2.26 18.12 30.90
C LYS A 156 3.64 17.75 31.47
N LEU A 157 4.33 16.80 30.85
CA LEU A 157 5.68 16.39 31.26
C LEU A 157 6.66 17.58 31.26
N HIS A 158 6.59 18.42 30.23
CA HIS A 158 7.42 19.62 30.14
C HIS A 158 7.11 20.62 31.27
N THR A 159 5.83 20.83 31.60
CA THR A 159 5.46 21.70 32.74
C THR A 159 5.94 21.14 34.07
N ASP A 160 5.85 19.82 34.29
CA ASP A 160 6.30 19.16 35.51
C ASP A 160 7.83 19.30 35.66
N ILE A 161 8.60 19.04 34.60
CA ILE A 161 10.06 19.21 34.58
C ILE A 161 10.45 20.67 34.87
N ASN A 162 9.75 21.65 34.31
CA ASN A 162 10.03 23.06 34.58
C ASN A 162 9.72 23.44 36.04
N ALA A 163 8.66 22.90 36.63
CA ALA A 163 8.36 23.09 38.05
C ALA A 163 9.45 22.49 38.95
N ASP A 164 9.94 21.30 38.63
CA ASP A 164 11.04 20.66 39.36
C ASP A 164 12.35 21.45 39.21
N ASN A 165 12.68 21.85 37.99
CA ASN A 165 13.88 22.64 37.69
C ASN A 165 13.90 24.02 38.37
N THR A 166 12.75 24.58 38.72
CA THR A 166 12.65 25.85 39.44
C THR A 166 12.64 25.65 40.96
N SER A 167 11.95 24.63 41.45
CA SER A 167 11.83 24.34 42.88
C SER A 167 13.12 23.78 43.49
N PHE A 168 13.85 22.92 42.77
CA PHE A 168 15.06 22.28 43.28
C PHE A 168 16.21 23.26 43.58
N PRO A 169 16.60 24.19 42.67
CA PRO A 169 17.63 25.18 42.98
C PRO A 169 17.22 26.12 44.10
N THR A 170 15.92 26.46 44.20
CA THR A 170 15.39 27.28 45.29
C THR A 170 15.54 26.58 46.64
N SER A 171 15.22 25.28 46.70
CA SER A 171 15.40 24.44 47.89
C SER A 171 16.87 24.33 48.30
N ILE A 172 17.77 24.07 47.34
CA ILE A 172 19.23 24.04 47.60
C ILE A 172 19.71 25.38 48.14
N SER A 173 19.33 26.48 47.50
CA SER A 173 19.75 27.82 47.89
C SER A 173 19.29 28.15 49.31
N SER A 174 18.04 27.83 49.65
CA SER A 174 17.50 27.99 51.00
C SER A 174 18.30 27.20 52.05
N ARG A 175 18.59 25.92 51.78
CA ARG A 175 19.40 25.08 52.68
C ARG A 175 20.84 25.58 52.81
N LEU A 176 21.43 26.07 51.72
CA LEU A 176 22.78 26.61 51.70
C LEU A 176 22.86 27.89 52.54
N THR A 177 21.91 28.82 52.37
CA THR A 177 21.82 30.03 53.18
C THR A 177 21.68 29.69 54.67
N LYS A 178 20.78 28.76 55.01
CA LYS A 178 20.62 28.31 56.40
C LYS A 178 21.92 27.72 56.97
N PHE A 179 22.61 26.88 56.21
CA PHE A 179 23.88 26.31 56.64
C PHE A 179 24.96 27.37 56.87
N GLN A 180 25.00 28.42 56.03
CA GLN A 180 25.91 29.56 56.23
C GLN A 180 25.58 30.36 57.50
N GLU A 181 24.29 30.55 57.81
CA GLU A 181 23.84 31.19 59.04
C GLU A 181 24.23 30.37 60.28
N ASP A 182 23.99 29.05 60.25
CA ASP A 182 24.34 28.14 61.34
C ASP A 182 25.87 28.16 61.60
N LEU A 183 26.69 28.13 60.54
CA LEU A 183 28.15 28.20 60.64
C LEU A 183 28.65 29.55 61.21
N ALA A 184 27.99 30.65 60.87
CA ALA A 184 28.31 31.97 61.41
C ALA A 184 28.02 32.05 62.92
N VAL A 185 26.92 31.44 63.37
CA VAL A 185 26.57 31.35 64.80
C VAL A 185 27.59 30.49 65.55
N GLU A 186 27.97 29.32 64.99
CA GLU A 186 29.00 28.44 65.59
C GLU A 186 30.35 29.16 65.72
N SER A 187 30.78 29.87 64.68
CA SER A 187 32.03 30.65 64.70
C SER A 187 32.03 31.69 65.83
N LYS A 188 30.92 32.41 66.01
CA LYS A 188 30.75 33.36 67.12
C LYS A 188 30.84 32.70 68.50
N ILE A 189 30.28 31.50 68.66
CA ILE A 189 30.35 30.73 69.90
C ILE A 189 31.80 30.33 70.19
N MET A 190 32.55 29.88 69.18
CA MET A 190 33.96 29.52 69.32
C MET A 190 34.81 30.72 69.75
N ASP A 191 34.61 31.89 69.14
CA ASP A 191 35.31 33.13 69.52
C ASP A 191 35.00 33.53 70.97
N GLU A 192 33.72 33.47 71.38
CA GLU A 192 33.31 33.75 72.75
C GLU A 192 33.93 32.76 73.75
N LEU A 193 33.98 31.47 73.39
CA LEU A 193 34.60 30.44 74.22
C LEU A 193 36.10 30.69 74.39
N ALA A 194 36.80 31.02 73.31
CA ALA A 194 38.23 31.36 73.35
C ALA A 194 38.49 32.58 74.24
N LEU A 195 37.66 33.62 74.13
CA LEU A 195 37.73 34.81 74.98
C LEU A 195 37.54 34.46 76.47
N ARG A 196 36.51 33.68 76.80
CA ARG A 196 36.23 33.26 78.19
C ARG A 196 37.34 32.40 78.76
N THR A 197 37.92 31.49 77.97
CA THR A 197 39.08 30.67 78.38
C THR A 197 40.26 31.56 78.75
N ASN A 198 40.60 32.55 77.92
CA ASN A 198 41.70 33.49 78.20
C ASN A 198 41.44 34.33 79.47
N GLN A 199 40.20 34.78 79.68
CA GLN A 199 39.80 35.50 80.89
C GLN A 199 39.96 34.62 82.15
N LEU A 200 39.57 33.35 82.07
CA LEU A 200 39.68 32.40 83.19
C LEU A 200 41.15 32.10 83.53
N ILE A 201 41.99 31.87 82.52
CA ILE A 201 43.44 31.70 82.69
C ILE A 201 44.05 32.92 83.39
N SER A 202 43.73 34.12 82.92
CA SER A 202 44.24 35.38 83.50
C SER A 202 43.84 35.53 84.98
N LYS A 203 42.56 35.28 85.32
CA LYS A 203 42.08 35.30 86.71
C LYS A 203 42.78 34.24 87.58
N SER A 204 43.01 33.05 87.05
CA SER A 204 43.72 31.95 87.74
C SER A 204 45.16 32.33 88.08
N ILE A 205 45.89 32.96 87.15
CA ILE A 205 47.25 33.46 87.37
C ILE A 205 47.27 34.54 88.47
N MET A 206 46.35 35.52 88.39
CA MET A 206 46.24 36.58 89.40
C MET A 206 46.00 36.03 90.81
N LEU A 207 45.09 35.06 90.96
CA LEU A 207 44.79 34.43 92.26
C LEU A 207 45.97 33.65 92.85
N LYS A 208 46.82 33.04 92.01
CA LYS A 208 48.03 32.35 92.47
C LYS A 208 49.09 33.32 93.00
N ASN A 209 49.16 34.53 92.45
CA ASN A 209 50.14 35.54 92.85
C ASN A 209 49.75 36.25 94.15
N VAL A 210 48.46 36.39 94.47
CA VAL A 210 47.98 37.04 95.71
C VAL A 210 48.19 36.19 96.98
N LYS A 211 48.38 34.87 96.83
CA LYS A 211 48.56 33.93 97.97
C LYS A 211 50.02 33.72 98.40
N LYS A 212 50.96 34.48 97.85
CA LYS A 212 52.38 34.46 98.22
C LYS A 212 52.74 35.74 98.96
#